data_AF-A0A349HVL7-F1
#
_entry.id   AF-A0A349HVL7-F1
#
_cell.length_a   1.000
_cell.length_b   1.000
_cell.length_c   1.000
_cell.angle_alpha   90.00
_cell.angle_beta   90.00
_cell.angle_gamma   90.00
#
_symmetry.space_group_name_H-M   'P 1'
#
loop_
_entity.id
_entity.type
_entity.pdbx_description
1 polymer ?
#
loop_
_entity_poly.entity_id
_entity_poly.type
_entity_poly.pdbx_seq_one_letter_code
_entity_poly.pdbx_strand_id
1 'polypeptide(L)'
;MNIAPIKYDNSRRYKSANPSFQNLKIMTPEHWDKDILDLVKHNAEIKKLEKYLWEKKHSILELTISNHGRKFQSSEGITLECIYDRHRRVEGLREHIVHNSPKEIVIAELKKFKASKFIQKIEDDERKFLQSVNYDAAKLKNLGLSFMLKNHKTPKANKKSWFMNFIDKIFQFF
;
A
#
# COMPACT_ATOMS: atom_id res chain seq x y z
N MET A 1 30.12 -32.05 6.49
CA MET A 1 28.67 -31.76 6.62
C MET A 1 28.27 -30.86 5.47
N ASN A 2 27.56 -31.38 4.47
CA ASN A 2 27.05 -30.59 3.35
C ASN A 2 25.61 -30.20 3.64
N ILE A 3 25.37 -28.91 3.85
CA ILE A 3 24.02 -28.35 4.01
C ILE A 3 23.55 -27.98 2.61
N ALA A 4 22.60 -28.75 2.07
CA ALA A 4 21.97 -28.43 0.80
C ALA A 4 21.15 -27.12 0.92
N PRO A 5 21.15 -26.24 -0.10
CA PRO A 5 20.35 -25.04 -0.07
C PRO A 5 18.86 -25.42 -0.11
N ILE A 6 18.09 -24.86 0.82
CA ILE A 6 16.63 -24.96 0.86
C ILE A 6 16.09 -24.27 -0.40
N LYS A 7 15.72 -25.06 -1.41
CA LYS A 7 14.91 -24.58 -2.53
C LYS A 7 13.50 -24.34 -2.00
N TYR A 8 13.13 -23.07 -1.85
CA TYR A 8 11.74 -22.68 -1.69
C TYR A 8 11.00 -23.00 -2.99
N ASP A 9 10.32 -24.15 -3.03
CA ASP A 9 9.40 -24.49 -4.10
C ASP A 9 8.11 -23.64 -3.96
N ASN A 10 8.19 -22.40 -4.44
CA ASN A 10 7.03 -21.50 -4.56
C ASN A 10 6.07 -21.91 -5.70
N SER A 11 6.35 -22.99 -6.43
CA SER A 11 5.58 -23.34 -7.63
C SER A 11 4.28 -24.11 -7.33
N ARG A 12 4.12 -24.66 -6.12
CA ARG A 12 2.93 -25.46 -5.74
C ARG A 12 1.81 -24.67 -5.06
N ARG A 13 2.04 -23.44 -4.57
CA ARG A 13 0.95 -22.62 -3.97
C ARG A 13 0.13 -21.83 -4.99
N TYR A 14 0.60 -21.72 -6.24
CA TYR A 14 -0.06 -20.95 -7.29
C TYR A 14 -0.74 -21.79 -8.38
N LYS A 15 -0.86 -23.12 -8.20
CA LYS A 15 -1.42 -24.00 -9.24
C LYS A 15 -2.80 -24.61 -8.96
N SER A 16 -3.46 -24.23 -7.85
CA SER A 16 -4.84 -24.66 -7.57
C SER A 16 -5.80 -23.51 -7.26
N ALA A 17 -5.41 -22.28 -7.58
CA ALA A 17 -6.24 -21.12 -7.28
C ALA A 17 -6.63 -20.38 -8.57
N ASN A 18 -7.70 -20.86 -9.21
CA ASN A 18 -8.62 -19.93 -9.84
C ASN A 18 -9.94 -19.92 -9.05
N PRO A 19 -9.96 -19.41 -7.80
CA PRO A 19 -11.19 -18.85 -7.28
C PRO A 19 -11.42 -17.56 -8.07
N SER A 20 -12.67 -17.19 -8.29
CA SER A 20 -13.01 -15.80 -8.54
C SER A 20 -12.45 -14.97 -7.38
N PHE A 21 -11.22 -14.47 -7.49
CA PHE A 21 -10.64 -13.58 -6.50
C PHE A 21 -11.49 -12.31 -6.56
N GLN A 22 -12.40 -12.16 -5.60
CA GLN A 22 -13.10 -10.91 -5.41
C GLN A 22 -12.03 -9.88 -5.06
N ASN A 23 -11.78 -8.95 -5.97
CA ASN A 23 -10.78 -7.91 -5.79
C ASN A 23 -11.29 -6.84 -4.81
N LEU A 24 -12.59 -6.86 -4.51
CA LEU A 24 -13.28 -6.16 -3.45
C LEU A 24 -13.73 -7.13 -2.36
N LYS A 25 -13.32 -6.87 -1.12
CA LYS A 25 -13.76 -7.60 0.07
C LYS A 25 -14.54 -6.65 0.99
N ILE A 26 -15.79 -6.95 1.27
CA ILE A 26 -16.59 -6.19 2.25
C ILE A 26 -16.54 -6.94 3.59
N MET A 27 -16.06 -6.28 4.63
CA MET A 27 -15.87 -6.87 5.96
C MET A 27 -17.18 -6.84 6.74
N THR A 28 -17.55 -7.98 7.33
CA THR A 28 -18.78 -8.18 8.13
C THR A 28 -20.03 -7.55 7.48
N PRO A 29 -20.35 -7.89 6.22
CA PRO A 29 -21.46 -7.26 5.47
C PRO A 29 -22.82 -7.35 6.18
N GLU A 30 -23.00 -8.33 7.07
CA GLU A 30 -24.17 -8.51 7.93
C GLU A 30 -24.40 -7.34 8.90
N HIS A 31 -23.37 -6.56 9.22
CA HIS A 31 -23.44 -5.38 10.09
C HIS A 31 -23.61 -4.06 9.31
N TRP A 32 -23.71 -4.12 7.98
CA TRP A 32 -23.85 -2.93 7.16
C TRP A 32 -25.32 -2.54 7.00
N ASP A 33 -25.56 -1.23 6.96
CA ASP A 33 -26.82 -0.72 6.46
C ASP A 33 -27.01 -1.17 4.99
N LYS A 34 -28.21 -1.68 4.69
CA LYS A 34 -28.52 -2.29 3.39
C LYS A 34 -28.33 -1.31 2.22
N ASP A 35 -28.69 -0.04 2.40
CA ASP A 35 -28.62 0.96 1.34
C ASP A 35 -27.17 1.34 1.06
N ILE A 36 -26.35 1.46 2.11
CA ILE A 36 -24.91 1.70 1.98
C ILE A 36 -24.22 0.51 1.30
N LEU A 37 -24.56 -0.71 1.73
CA LEU A 37 -23.99 -1.94 1.17
C LEU A 37 -24.33 -2.08 -0.32
N ASP A 38 -25.59 -1.85 -0.68
CA ASP A 38 -26.04 -1.91 -2.08
C ASP A 38 -25.34 -0.85 -2.94
N LEU A 39 -25.28 0.39 -2.44
CA LEU A 39 -24.60 1.48 -3.12
C LEU A 39 -23.13 1.14 -3.36
N VAL A 40 -22.41 0.61 -2.36
CA VAL A 40 -21.01 0.22 -2.49
C VAL A 40 -20.80 -0.87 -3.54
N LYS A 41 -21.63 -1.92 -3.52
CA LYS A 41 -21.54 -3.04 -4.49
C LYS A 41 -21.75 -2.60 -5.94
N HIS A 42 -22.58 -1.59 -6.14
CA HIS A 42 -22.96 -1.10 -7.47
C HIS A 42 -22.25 0.21 -7.87
N ASN A 43 -21.41 0.78 -7.01
CA ASN A 43 -20.71 2.04 -7.29
C ASN A 43 -19.62 1.84 -8.35
N ALA A 44 -19.78 2.50 -9.51
CA ALA A 44 -18.83 2.42 -10.62
C ALA A 44 -17.43 2.98 -10.25
N GLU A 45 -17.35 3.98 -9.38
CA GLU A 45 -16.07 4.56 -8.95
C GLU A 45 -15.35 3.63 -7.97
N ILE A 46 -16.05 2.95 -7.06
CA ILE A 46 -15.43 1.92 -6.22
C ILE A 46 -14.86 0.78 -7.08
N LYS A 47 -15.59 0.34 -8.11
CA LYS A 47 -15.08 -0.66 -9.08
C LYS A 47 -13.84 -0.18 -9.85
N LYS A 48 -13.75 1.12 -10.17
CA LYS A 48 -12.55 1.69 -10.79
C LYS A 48 -11.35 1.63 -9.84
N LEU A 49 -11.55 1.96 -8.55
CA LEU A 49 -10.50 1.87 -7.55
C LEU A 49 -10.06 0.42 -7.33
N GLU A 50 -11.00 -0.51 -7.19
CA GLU A 50 -10.76 -1.96 -7.10
C GLU A 50 -9.89 -2.43 -8.27
N LYS A 51 -10.28 -2.11 -9.51
CA LYS A 51 -9.53 -2.48 -10.71
C LYS A 51 -8.12 -1.91 -10.71
N TYR A 52 -7.95 -0.64 -10.38
CA TYR A 52 -6.62 -0.01 -10.29
C TYR A 52 -5.72 -0.72 -9.28
N LEU A 53 -6.22 -0.97 -8.07
CA LEU A 53 -5.45 -1.65 -7.01
C LEU A 53 -5.04 -3.05 -7.44
N TRP A 54 -5.93 -3.79 -8.09
CA TRP A 54 -5.62 -5.11 -8.62
C TRP A 54 -4.56 -5.07 -9.72
N GLU A 55 -4.78 -4.25 -10.75
CA GLU A 55 -3.94 -4.24 -11.96
C GLU A 55 -2.59 -3.56 -11.76
N LYS A 56 -2.52 -2.51 -10.92
CA LYS A 56 -1.32 -1.67 -10.75
C LYS A 56 -0.59 -1.92 -9.45
N LYS A 57 -1.30 -2.32 -8.40
CA LYS A 57 -0.72 -2.54 -7.07
C LYS A 57 -0.73 -4.01 -6.65
N HIS A 58 -1.36 -4.90 -7.42
CA HIS A 58 -1.57 -6.30 -7.05
C HIS A 58 -2.18 -6.44 -5.64
N SER A 59 -3.12 -5.55 -5.32
CA SER A 59 -3.77 -5.47 -4.03
C SER A 59 -5.27 -5.70 -4.13
N ILE A 60 -5.81 -6.33 -3.09
CA ILE A 60 -7.24 -6.41 -2.81
C ILE A 60 -7.66 -5.10 -2.13
N LEU A 61 -8.86 -4.61 -2.47
CA LEU A 61 -9.55 -3.53 -1.78
C LEU A 61 -10.46 -4.12 -0.70
N GLU A 62 -10.19 -3.85 0.57
CA GLU A 62 -11.08 -4.22 1.67
C GLU A 62 -11.88 -3.00 2.11
N LEU A 63 -13.20 -3.11 2.26
CA LEU A 63 -14.05 -2.07 2.81
C LEU A 63 -14.58 -2.49 4.16
N THR A 64 -14.52 -1.58 5.13
CA THR A 64 -15.03 -1.80 6.49
C THR A 64 -15.87 -0.61 6.93
N ILE A 65 -16.89 -0.89 7.73
CA ILE A 65 -17.73 0.12 8.36
C ILE A 65 -17.48 0.08 9.87
N SER A 66 -17.44 1.24 10.52
CA SER A 66 -17.50 1.33 11.97
C SER A 66 -18.61 2.29 12.38
N ASN A 67 -19.49 1.81 13.25
CA ASN A 67 -20.56 2.60 13.83
C ASN A 67 -20.08 3.12 15.18
N HIS A 68 -19.85 4.42 15.29
CA HIS A 68 -19.44 5.05 16.54
C HIS A 68 -20.65 5.52 17.33
N GLY A 69 -21.49 4.57 17.75
CA GLY A 69 -22.59 4.81 18.69
C GLY A 69 -22.18 4.46 20.12
N ARG A 70 -22.17 5.43 21.04
CA ARG A 70 -22.41 5.07 22.46
C ARG A 70 -23.89 4.69 22.54
N LYS A 71 -24.22 3.60 23.23
CA LYS A 71 -25.58 3.04 23.43
C LYS A 71 -26.69 4.03 23.87
N PHE A 72 -26.40 5.31 24.09
CA PHE A 72 -27.28 6.29 24.70
C PHE A 72 -27.32 7.68 24.05
N GLN A 73 -26.69 7.94 22.89
CA GLN A 73 -26.80 9.25 22.22
C GLN A 73 -27.03 9.12 20.70
N SER A 74 -28.04 9.87 20.25
CA SER A 74 -28.78 9.80 18.99
C SER A 74 -28.06 10.33 17.74
N SER A 75 -26.73 10.22 17.68
CA SER A 75 -25.98 10.47 16.44
C SER A 75 -25.00 9.33 16.19
N GLU A 76 -25.55 8.18 15.77
CA GLU A 76 -24.76 7.07 15.24
C GLU A 76 -24.08 7.53 13.94
N GLY A 77 -22.83 7.95 14.06
CA GLY A 77 -22.00 8.26 12.91
C GLY A 77 -21.40 6.98 12.34
N ILE A 78 -21.45 6.88 11.02
CA ILE A 78 -20.90 5.81 10.22
C ILE A 78 -19.57 6.29 9.64
N THR A 79 -18.50 5.54 9.90
CA THR A 79 -17.22 5.69 9.21
C THR A 79 -17.09 4.57 8.18
N LEU A 80 -16.79 4.94 6.93
CA LEU A 80 -16.45 4.00 5.87
C LEU A 80 -14.97 4.11 5.55
N GLU A 81 -14.25 3.02 5.76
CA GLU A 81 -12.81 2.95 5.51
C GLU A 81 -12.52 1.92 4.41
N CYS A 82 -11.43 2.16 3.69
CA CYS A 82 -10.82 1.17 2.84
C CYS A 82 -9.42 0.79 3.34
N ILE A 83 -9.09 -0.48 3.21
CA ILE A 83 -7.78 -1.02 3.51
C ILE A 83 -7.25 -1.74 2.26
N TYR A 84 -6.01 -1.48 1.90
CA TYR A 84 -5.34 -2.14 0.77
C TYR A 84 -3.86 -2.41 1.10
N ASP A 85 -3.11 -2.96 0.16
CA ASP A 85 -1.67 -3.28 0.24
C ASP A 85 -1.26 -4.27 1.35
N ARG A 86 -2.15 -5.19 1.73
CA ARG A 86 -1.87 -6.19 2.77
C ARG A 86 -0.72 -7.14 2.46
N HIS A 87 -0.36 -7.29 1.18
CA HIS A 87 0.73 -8.15 0.74
C HIS A 87 2.12 -7.56 1.01
N ARG A 88 2.23 -6.22 1.17
CA ARG A 88 3.46 -5.54 1.57
C ARG A 88 3.48 -5.17 3.04
N ARG A 89 2.32 -4.82 3.61
CA ARG A 89 2.16 -4.43 5.02
C ARG A 89 1.03 -5.24 5.63
N VAL A 90 1.29 -6.06 6.63
CA VAL A 90 0.26 -6.96 7.22
C VAL A 90 -1.00 -6.20 7.63
N GLU A 91 -0.84 -5.01 8.22
CA GLU A 91 -1.95 -4.14 8.64
C GLU A 91 -2.72 -3.49 7.48
N GLY A 92 -2.08 -3.41 6.30
CA GLY A 92 -2.55 -2.67 5.14
C GLY A 92 -2.38 -1.15 5.28
N LEU A 93 -2.57 -0.44 4.17
CA LEU A 93 -2.74 1.00 4.14
C LEU A 93 -4.23 1.29 4.32
N ARG A 94 -4.56 2.04 5.38
CA ARG A 94 -5.93 2.42 5.73
C ARG A 94 -6.19 3.85 5.31
N GLU A 95 -7.33 4.05 4.68
CA GLU A 95 -7.79 5.36 4.23
C GLU A 95 -9.30 5.49 4.40
N HIS A 96 -9.77 6.69 4.72
CA HIS A 96 -11.20 6.95 4.93
C HIS A 96 -11.87 7.39 3.63
N ILE A 97 -13.02 6.79 3.32
CA ILE A 97 -13.92 7.26 2.27
C ILE A 97 -14.91 8.26 2.88
N VAL A 98 -15.44 7.95 4.08
CA VAL A 98 -16.34 8.84 4.83
C VAL A 98 -15.97 8.79 6.31
N HIS A 99 -15.95 9.96 6.96
CA HIS A 99 -15.66 10.08 8.40
C HIS A 99 -16.93 10.25 9.20
N ASN A 100 -17.17 9.36 10.18
CA ASN A 100 -18.14 9.48 11.28
C ASN A 100 -19.35 10.39 10.98
N SER A 101 -20.15 9.98 10.00
CA SER A 101 -21.22 10.81 9.44
C SER A 101 -22.57 10.09 9.52
N PRO A 102 -23.69 10.83 9.63
CA PRO A 102 -25.01 10.23 9.50
C PRO A 102 -25.18 9.49 8.18
N LYS A 103 -26.07 8.50 8.15
CA LYS A 103 -26.34 7.66 6.97
C LYS A 103 -26.56 8.46 5.69
N GLU A 104 -27.35 9.53 5.76
CA GLU A 104 -27.71 10.36 4.61
C GLU A 104 -26.47 11.03 4.00
N ILE A 105 -25.55 11.47 4.85
CA ILE A 105 -24.27 12.07 4.45
C ILE A 105 -23.36 11.01 3.86
N VAL A 106 -23.30 9.80 4.44
CA VAL A 106 -22.51 8.69 3.88
C VAL A 106 -22.97 8.34 2.48
N ILE A 107 -24.28 8.23 2.26
CA ILE A 107 -24.87 7.96 0.94
C ILE A 107 -24.53 9.10 -0.03
N ALA A 108 -24.61 10.37 0.40
CA ALA A 108 -24.28 11.51 -0.44
C ALA A 108 -22.80 11.55 -0.83
N GLU A 109 -21.89 11.28 0.11
CA GLU A 109 -20.45 11.21 -0.15
C GLU A 109 -20.10 10.05 -1.08
N LEU A 110 -20.69 8.87 -0.87
CA LEU A 110 -20.51 7.72 -1.76
C LEU A 110 -20.96 8.01 -3.20
N LYS A 111 -22.04 8.77 -3.38
CA LYS A 111 -22.49 9.21 -4.72
C LYS A 111 -21.52 10.22 -5.36
N LYS A 112 -20.84 11.03 -4.55
CA LYS A 112 -19.86 12.03 -5.01
C LYS A 112 -18.44 11.48 -5.11
N PHE A 113 -18.18 10.30 -4.56
CA PHE A 113 -16.87 9.65 -4.56
C PHE A 113 -16.29 9.57 -5.97
N LYS A 114 -15.00 9.88 -6.10
CA LYS A 114 -14.26 9.81 -7.35
C LYS A 114 -12.97 9.03 -7.13
N ALA A 115 -12.83 7.92 -7.84
CA ALA A 115 -11.66 7.05 -7.71
C ALA A 115 -10.37 7.76 -8.11
N SER A 116 -10.44 8.67 -9.09
CA SER A 116 -9.27 9.42 -9.57
C SER A 116 -8.56 10.20 -8.45
N LYS A 117 -9.32 10.85 -7.56
CA LYS A 117 -8.75 11.58 -6.42
C LYS A 117 -7.99 10.65 -5.47
N PHE A 118 -8.57 9.47 -5.24
CA PHE A 118 -7.99 8.47 -4.35
C PHE A 118 -6.72 7.85 -4.95
N ILE A 119 -6.78 7.48 -6.23
CA ILE A 119 -5.66 6.94 -6.99
C ILE A 119 -4.50 7.93 -7.01
N GLN A 120 -4.79 9.21 -7.28
CA GLN A 120 -3.78 10.26 -7.29
C GLN A 120 -3.10 10.38 -5.92
N LYS A 121 -3.86 10.35 -4.82
CA LYS A 121 -3.29 10.36 -3.47
C LYS A 121 -2.31 9.19 -3.26
N ILE A 122 -2.69 7.97 -3.65
CA ILE A 122 -1.84 6.77 -3.55
C ILE A 122 -0.53 6.98 -4.32
N GLU A 123 -0.61 7.45 -5.57
CA GLU A 123 0.56 7.68 -6.40
C GLU A 123 1.46 8.80 -5.85
N ASP A 124 0.86 9.86 -5.30
CA ASP A 124 1.59 10.98 -4.70
C ASP A 124 2.38 10.54 -3.46
N ASP A 125 1.77 9.72 -2.60
CA ASP A 125 2.39 9.23 -1.37
C ASP A 125 3.52 8.22 -1.67
N GLU A 126 3.35 7.39 -2.69
CA GLU A 126 4.45 6.55 -3.20
C GLU A 126 5.60 7.38 -3.77
N ARG A 127 5.32 8.43 -4.53
CA ARG A 127 6.37 9.32 -5.06
C ARG A 127 7.15 9.99 -3.94
N LYS A 128 6.47 10.47 -2.90
CA LYS A 128 7.12 11.05 -1.70
C LYS A 128 8.01 10.01 -1.01
N PHE A 129 7.52 8.78 -0.84
CA PHE A 129 8.29 7.70 -0.24
C PHE A 129 9.55 7.35 -1.05
N LEU A 130 9.44 7.25 -2.38
CA LEU A 130 10.59 6.98 -3.25
C LEU A 130 11.61 8.13 -3.21
N GLN A 131 11.15 9.38 -3.14
CA GLN A 131 12.04 10.54 -2.99
C GLN A 131 12.81 10.49 -1.66
N SER A 132 12.16 10.14 -0.55
CA SER A 132 12.85 10.02 0.74
C SER A 132 13.87 8.88 0.73
N VAL A 133 13.53 7.72 0.19
CA VAL A 133 14.46 6.58 0.07
C VAL A 133 15.66 6.94 -0.80
N ASN A 134 15.46 7.62 -1.93
CA ASN A 134 16.55 8.06 -2.80
C ASN A 134 17.45 9.11 -2.12
N TYR A 135 16.86 10.03 -1.35
CA TYR A 135 17.62 10.99 -0.55
C TYR A 135 18.50 10.29 0.49
N ASP A 136 17.94 9.33 1.22
CA ASP A 136 18.67 8.56 2.24
C ASP A 136 19.77 7.71 1.62
N ALA A 137 19.52 7.06 0.47
CA ALA A 137 20.53 6.33 -0.28
C ALA A 137 21.69 7.24 -0.73
N ALA A 138 21.40 8.45 -1.24
CA ALA A 138 22.42 9.42 -1.62
C ALA A 138 23.24 9.89 -0.40
N LYS A 139 22.59 10.12 0.75
CA LYS A 139 23.24 10.50 2.00
C LYS A 139 24.17 9.38 2.50
N LEU A 140 23.73 8.13 2.47
CA LEU A 140 24.54 6.96 2.83
C LEU A 140 25.74 6.78 1.90
N LYS A 141 25.57 6.94 0.57
CA LYS A 141 26.68 6.92 -0.39
C LYS A 141 27.73 7.99 -0.05
N ASN A 142 27.29 9.22 0.25
CA ASN A 142 28.19 10.33 0.61
C ASN A 142 28.91 10.12 1.95
N LEU A 143 28.23 9.55 2.95
CA LEU A 143 28.83 9.19 4.23
C LEU A 143 29.89 8.09 4.09
N GLY A 144 29.59 7.03 3.34
CA GLY A 144 30.55 5.95 3.05
C GLY A 144 31.78 6.45 2.29
N LEU A 145 31.58 7.32 1.29
CA LEU A 145 32.67 7.97 0.56
C LEU A 145 33.55 8.83 1.48
N SER A 146 32.93 9.63 2.36
CA SER A 146 33.63 10.49 3.32
C SER A 146 34.44 9.67 4.35
N PHE A 147 33.87 8.58 4.86
CA PHE A 147 34.56 7.68 5.79
C PHE A 147 35.80 7.03 5.16
N MET A 148 35.68 6.52 3.92
CA MET A 148 36.84 5.94 3.21
C MET A 148 37.91 6.95 2.84
N LEU A 149 37.53 8.19 2.48
CA LEU A 149 38.49 9.26 2.23
C LEU A 149 39.27 9.63 3.50
N LYS A 150 38.63 9.60 4.67
CA LYS A 150 39.28 9.86 5.97
C LYS A 150 40.18 8.72 6.44
N ASN A 151 39.81 7.45 6.19
CA ASN A 151 40.45 6.31 6.85
C ASN A 151 41.49 5.53 6.01
N HIS A 152 41.61 5.77 4.70
CA HIS A 152 42.65 5.13 3.88
C HIS A 152 43.82 6.08 3.55
N LYS A 153 45.07 5.63 3.68
CA LYS A 153 46.28 6.32 3.19
C LYS A 153 46.69 5.79 1.80
N THR A 154 45.95 6.10 0.75
CA THR A 154 46.33 5.79 -0.65
C THR A 154 45.90 6.92 -1.59
N PRO A 155 46.52 7.08 -2.78
CA PRO A 155 46.37 8.26 -3.64
C PRO A 155 44.92 8.53 -4.06
N LYS A 156 44.50 9.80 -4.02
CA LYS A 156 43.10 10.27 -4.16
C LYS A 156 42.37 9.81 -5.44
N ALA A 157 43.08 9.59 -6.56
CA ALA A 157 42.46 9.34 -7.86
C ALA A 157 41.79 7.94 -7.99
N ASN A 158 42.36 6.89 -7.37
CA ASN A 158 41.84 5.52 -7.51
C ASN A 158 40.68 5.18 -6.56
N LYS A 159 40.48 5.95 -5.48
CA LYS A 159 39.45 5.65 -4.46
C LYS A 159 38.03 5.91 -4.94
N LYS A 160 37.81 7.03 -5.65
CA LYS A 160 36.46 7.45 -6.07
C LYS A 160 35.90 6.51 -7.14
N SER A 161 36.74 6.12 -8.10
CA SER A 161 36.36 5.19 -9.18
C SER A 161 36.02 3.78 -8.66
N TRP A 162 36.83 3.23 -7.74
CA TRP A 162 36.57 1.91 -7.17
C TRP A 162 35.30 1.86 -6.32
N PHE A 163 35.04 2.89 -5.50
CA PHE A 163 33.83 2.94 -4.68
C PHE A 163 32.55 3.12 -5.50
N MET A 164 32.59 3.97 -6.54
CA MET A 164 31.43 4.11 -7.44
C MET A 164 31.13 2.78 -8.13
N ASN A 165 32.13 2.06 -8.63
CA ASN A 165 31.96 0.72 -9.21
C ASN A 165 31.47 -0.33 -8.19
N PHE A 166 31.87 -0.23 -6.92
CA PHE A 166 31.40 -1.12 -5.86
C PHE A 166 29.94 -0.85 -5.48
N ILE A 167 29.57 0.42 -5.33
CA ILE A 167 28.21 0.84 -5.03
C ILE A 167 27.26 0.53 -6.19
N ASP A 168 27.68 0.78 -7.43
CA ASP A 168 26.89 0.46 -8.62
C ASP A 168 26.65 -1.05 -8.73
N LYS A 169 27.64 -1.89 -8.37
CA LYS A 169 27.44 -3.34 -8.28
C LYS A 169 26.47 -3.75 -7.18
N ILE A 170 26.46 -3.10 -6.02
CA ILE A 170 25.50 -3.43 -4.95
C ILE A 170 24.07 -3.03 -5.34
N PHE A 171 23.90 -1.87 -5.97
CA PHE A 171 22.59 -1.38 -6.39
C PHE A 171 22.06 -2.00 -7.69
N GLN A 172 22.86 -2.79 -8.42
CA GLN A 172 22.38 -3.64 -9.52
C GLN A 172 21.65 -4.90 -9.05
N PHE A 173 21.73 -5.26 -7.77
CA PHE A 173 21.08 -6.44 -7.18
C PHE A 173 19.78 -6.13 -6.42
N PHE A 174 19.35 -4.86 -6.40
CA PHE A 174 18.05 -4.40 -5.88
C PHE A 174 17.18 -3.92 -7.04
#